data_AF-A0A819RDE2-F1
#
_entry.id   AF-A0A819RDE2-F1
#
_cell.length_a   1.000
_cell.length_b   1.000
_cell.length_c   1.000
_cell.angle_alpha   90.00
_cell.angle_beta   90.00
_cell.angle_gamma   90.00
#
_symmetry.space_group_name_H-M   'P 1'
#
loop_
_entity.id
_entity.type
_entity.pdbx_description
1 polymer ?
#
loop_
_entity_poly.entity_id
_entity_poly.type
_entity_poly.pdbx_seq_one_letter_code
_entity_poly.pdbx_strand_id
1 'polypeptide(L)'
;MFDANPHRLPSTNIASIFRNSLSEIPAKLATIPPFLVLVAPRHTRSQRSYRYIIPDREITLDNSIVQLVCLKCQKTNHDPEISGEFYFCNECHEGESATVTTDAIITCYCTNCLSDMHKNLVRSIHTHHTKRVSSDKTKLNLFAVLCIETSHYVAFVKCQERSQFRHEWLFFDSMSDRMYDEQNVPLVDSVSEFDRWIDDAEKGKDDFFNWLDDRRGRKQPTSNIRQLRLFRDGAFFFYENTNMNY
;
A
#
# COMPACT_ATOMS: atom_id res chain seq x y z
N MET A 1 26.63 -3.32 -4.87
CA MET A 1 27.49 -2.23 -5.38
C MET A 1 26.55 -1.11 -5.80
N PHE A 2 26.49 -0.02 -5.04
CA PHE A 2 25.56 1.08 -5.33
C PHE A 2 26.05 1.85 -6.55
N ASP A 3 25.22 1.92 -7.59
CA ASP A 3 25.57 2.68 -8.79
C ASP A 3 25.40 4.17 -8.51
N ALA A 4 26.48 4.94 -8.67
CA ALA A 4 26.49 6.38 -8.46
C ALA A 4 25.74 7.14 -9.57
N ASN A 5 25.39 6.47 -10.68
CA ASN A 5 24.60 7.06 -11.75
C ASN A 5 23.09 6.87 -11.50
N PRO A 6 22.34 7.93 -11.16
CA PRO A 6 20.90 7.84 -10.90
C PRO A 6 20.09 7.34 -12.10
N HIS A 7 20.61 7.48 -13.33
CA HIS A 7 19.93 6.98 -14.53
C HIS A 7 19.99 5.45 -14.69
N ARG A 8 20.83 4.77 -13.91
CA ARG A 8 20.91 3.29 -13.90
C ARG A 8 20.07 2.66 -12.80
N LEU A 9 19.51 3.47 -11.89
CA LEU A 9 18.61 2.97 -10.86
C LEU A 9 17.24 2.67 -11.48
N PRO A 10 16.57 1.58 -11.06
CA PRO A 10 15.24 1.25 -11.57
C PRO A 10 14.21 2.26 -11.08
N SER A 11 13.14 2.42 -11.87
CA SER A 11 11.91 3.09 -11.46
C SER A 11 10.81 2.05 -11.29
N THR A 12 10.05 2.10 -10.19
CA THR A 12 9.03 1.07 -9.92
C THR A 12 7.95 1.56 -8.96
N ASN A 13 6.93 0.74 -8.77
CA ASN A 13 5.84 0.95 -7.84
C ASN A 13 6.25 0.61 -6.40
N ILE A 14 5.79 1.39 -5.42
CA ILE A 14 6.06 1.12 -4.00
C ILE A 14 5.50 -0.23 -3.55
N ALA A 15 4.38 -0.67 -4.11
CA ALA A 15 3.80 -1.98 -3.85
C ALA A 15 4.70 -3.13 -4.34
N SER A 16 5.43 -2.92 -5.45
CA SER A 16 6.41 -3.89 -5.94
C SER A 16 7.61 -3.98 -5.00
N ILE A 17 8.10 -2.84 -4.51
CA ILE A 17 9.17 -2.80 -3.49
C ILE A 17 8.73 -3.56 -2.24
N PHE A 18 7.53 -3.27 -1.74
CA PHE A 18 6.96 -3.93 -0.57
C PHE A 18 6.86 -5.45 -0.72
N ARG A 19 6.32 -5.94 -1.85
CA ARG A 19 6.22 -7.39 -2.12
C ARG A 19 7.58 -8.06 -2.23
N ASN A 20 8.52 -7.43 -2.91
CA ASN A 20 9.88 -7.95 -3.04
C ASN A 20 10.57 -8.02 -1.67
N SER A 21 10.46 -6.97 -0.86
CA SER A 21 11.02 -6.95 0.50
C SER A 21 10.45 -8.05 1.39
N LEU A 22 9.14 -8.33 1.29
CA LEU A 22 8.53 -9.45 2.02
C LEU A 22 8.97 -10.82 1.49
N SER A 23 9.26 -10.96 0.20
CA SER A 23 9.73 -12.23 -0.37
C SER A 23 11.17 -12.59 0.04
N GLU A 24 11.96 -11.59 0.45
CA GLU A 24 13.36 -11.76 0.88
C GLU A 24 13.49 -12.17 2.36
N ILE A 25 12.41 -12.08 3.14
CA ILE A 25 12.39 -12.44 4.56
C ILE A 25 11.29 -13.46 4.85
N PRO A 26 11.47 -14.38 5.81
CA PRO A 26 10.43 -15.34 6.19
C PRO A 26 9.37 -14.69 7.09
N ALA A 27 8.83 -13.53 6.68
CA ALA A 27 7.86 -12.76 7.45
C ALA A 27 6.55 -12.57 6.66
N LYS A 28 5.44 -12.57 7.39
CA LYS A 28 4.09 -12.24 6.90
C LYS A 28 3.39 -11.37 7.91
N LEU A 29 2.39 -10.60 7.48
CA LEU A 29 1.55 -9.81 8.36
C LEU A 29 0.63 -10.74 9.16
N ALA A 30 0.65 -10.67 10.49
CA ALA A 30 -0.21 -11.52 11.33
C ALA A 30 -1.71 -11.19 11.17
N THR A 31 -2.03 -9.92 10.95
CA THR A 31 -3.38 -9.41 10.71
C THR A 31 -3.35 -8.37 9.59
N ILE A 32 -4.51 -8.02 9.06
CA ILE A 32 -4.63 -6.88 8.13
C ILE A 32 -4.51 -5.60 8.96
N PRO A 33 -3.48 -4.78 8.75
CA PRO A 33 -3.33 -3.56 9.51
C PRO A 33 -4.42 -2.56 9.07
N PRO A 34 -4.95 -1.78 10.01
CA PRO A 34 -5.95 -0.77 9.68
C PRO A 34 -5.26 0.39 8.93
N PHE A 35 -4.01 0.72 9.30
CA PHE A 35 -3.12 1.61 8.55
C PHE A 35 -1.79 0.95 8.22
N LEU A 36 -1.30 1.13 6.99
CA LEU A 36 0.00 0.64 6.54
C LEU A 36 0.86 1.82 6.08
N VAL A 37 2.04 1.98 6.67
CA VAL A 37 3.03 2.97 6.26
C VAL A 37 4.21 2.26 5.60
N LEU A 38 4.43 2.53 4.32
CA LEU A 38 5.58 2.01 3.59
C LEU A 38 6.66 3.08 3.52
N VAL A 39 7.89 2.69 3.85
CA VAL A 39 9.06 3.59 3.81
C VAL A 39 9.88 3.26 2.57
N ALA A 40 10.14 4.27 1.74
CA ALA A 40 11.04 4.12 0.60
C ALA A 40 12.44 3.73 1.08
N PRO A 41 13.09 2.71 0.49
CA PRO A 41 14.44 2.32 0.87
C PRO A 41 15.43 3.42 0.50
N ARG A 42 16.02 4.03 1.54
CA ARG A 42 17.06 5.05 1.44
C ARG A 42 18.20 4.69 2.38
N HIS A 43 19.42 4.67 1.87
CA HIS A 43 20.61 4.33 2.66
C HIS A 43 21.22 5.56 3.34
N THR A 44 21.13 6.73 2.71
CA THR A 44 21.54 8.05 3.27
C THR A 44 20.69 9.17 2.65
N ARG A 45 20.88 10.43 3.10
CA ARG A 45 20.15 11.60 2.55
C ARG A 45 20.32 11.76 1.03
N SER A 46 21.44 11.32 0.45
CA SER A 46 21.75 11.46 -0.98
C SER A 46 21.71 10.15 -1.78
N GLN A 47 21.72 8.99 -1.12
CA GLN A 47 21.76 7.69 -1.79
C GLN A 47 20.40 7.01 -1.75
N ARG A 48 19.74 7.01 -2.91
CA ARG A 48 18.44 6.39 -3.16
C ARG A 48 18.65 5.07 -3.88
N SER A 49 17.87 4.05 -3.54
CA SER A 49 17.92 2.74 -4.21
C SER A 49 17.12 2.70 -5.52
N TYR A 50 16.26 3.69 -5.73
CA TYR A 50 15.39 3.81 -6.90
C TYR A 50 15.50 5.23 -7.49
N ARG A 51 15.39 5.33 -8.82
CA ARG A 51 15.39 6.62 -9.53
C ARG A 51 14.08 7.36 -9.28
N TYR A 52 12.96 6.65 -9.46
CA TYR A 52 11.60 7.12 -9.19
C TYR A 52 10.77 6.00 -8.55
N ILE A 53 9.89 6.38 -7.63
CA ILE A 53 8.93 5.47 -6.99
C ILE A 53 7.53 5.96 -7.31
N ILE A 54 6.74 5.10 -7.96
CA ILE A 54 5.33 5.36 -8.26
C ILE A 54 4.51 4.98 -7.03
N PRO A 55 3.73 5.90 -6.43
CA PRO A 55 2.80 5.55 -5.38
C PRO A 55 1.60 4.82 -5.99
N ASP A 56 1.45 3.53 -5.65
CA ASP A 56 0.24 2.78 -6.00
C ASP A 56 -0.95 3.39 -5.27
N ARG A 57 -2.05 3.64 -5.98
CA ARG A 57 -3.30 4.15 -5.37
C ARG A 57 -3.92 3.14 -4.42
N GLU A 58 -3.69 1.86 -4.67
CA GLU A 58 -4.24 0.77 -3.90
C GLU A 58 -3.20 -0.33 -3.74
N ILE A 59 -3.07 -0.85 -2.52
CA ILE A 59 -2.31 -2.06 -2.25
C ILE A 59 -3.27 -3.17 -1.89
N THR A 60 -3.25 -4.23 -2.68
CA THR A 60 -3.94 -5.48 -2.35
C THR A 60 -3.08 -6.32 -1.42
N LEU A 61 -3.61 -6.60 -0.23
CA LEU A 61 -3.12 -7.60 0.70
C LEU A 61 -3.85 -8.93 0.44
N ASP A 62 -3.09 -9.98 0.19
CA ASP A 62 -3.58 -11.33 -0.04
C ASP A 62 -2.80 -12.36 0.82
N ASN A 63 -3.10 -13.65 0.63
CA ASN A 63 -2.54 -14.76 1.40
C ASN A 63 -1.03 -14.97 1.21
N SER A 64 -0.41 -14.32 0.21
CA SER A 64 1.05 -14.30 0.07
C SER A 64 1.70 -13.36 1.11
N ILE A 65 0.99 -12.29 1.48
CA ILE A 65 1.46 -11.23 2.39
C ILE A 65 0.97 -11.45 3.82
N VAL A 66 -0.26 -11.94 3.99
CA VAL A 66 -0.90 -12.14 5.31
C VAL A 66 -0.73 -13.60 5.76
N GLN A 67 -0.38 -13.79 7.03
CA GLN A 67 -0.27 -15.09 7.67
C GLN A 67 -1.66 -15.65 7.96
N LEU A 68 -1.90 -16.88 7.52
CA LEU A 68 -3.12 -17.60 7.84
C LEU A 68 -2.84 -18.59 8.98
N VAL A 69 -3.69 -18.55 10.00
CA VAL A 69 -3.63 -19.40 11.19
C VAL A 69 -4.88 -20.28 11.23
N CYS A 70 -4.70 -21.58 11.38
CA CYS A 70 -5.82 -22.48 11.55
C CYS A 70 -6.40 -22.35 12.96
N LEU A 71 -7.71 -22.09 13.09
CA LEU A 71 -8.37 -21.91 14.39
C LEU A 71 -8.25 -23.14 15.29
N LYS A 72 -8.39 -24.34 14.70
CA LYS A 72 -8.44 -25.60 15.47
C LYS A 72 -7.05 -26.08 15.91
N CYS A 73 -6.08 -26.13 15.00
CA CYS A 73 -4.76 -26.68 15.32
C CYS A 73 -3.71 -25.61 15.65
N GLN A 74 -4.05 -24.32 15.54
CA GLN A 74 -3.15 -23.18 15.79
C GLN A 74 -1.86 -23.21 14.96
N LYS A 75 -1.81 -24.04 13.91
CA LYS A 75 -0.69 -24.10 12.97
C LYS A 75 -0.86 -23.04 11.89
N THR A 76 0.23 -22.38 11.55
CA THR A 76 0.27 -21.36 10.51
C THR A 76 0.76 -21.93 9.19
N ASN A 77 0.23 -21.48 8.05
CA ASN A 77 0.72 -21.81 6.70
C ASN A 77 1.05 -23.31 6.52
N HIS A 78 0.11 -24.22 6.80
CA HIS A 78 0.34 -25.64 6.56
C HIS A 78 0.71 -25.83 5.07
N ASP A 79 1.88 -26.41 4.83
CA ASP A 79 2.57 -26.72 3.56
C ASP A 79 2.28 -25.86 2.29
N PRO A 80 3.23 -25.05 1.81
CA PRO A 80 3.09 -24.24 0.59
C PRO A 80 2.86 -25.04 -0.72
N GLU A 81 3.30 -26.30 -0.78
CA GLU A 81 3.26 -27.10 -2.02
C GLU A 81 1.93 -27.84 -2.26
N ILE A 82 1.11 -28.03 -1.21
CA ILE A 82 -0.14 -28.81 -1.27
C ILE A 82 -1.34 -28.02 -0.70
N SER A 83 -1.09 -26.98 0.11
CA SER A 83 -2.10 -26.36 0.98
C SER A 83 -2.14 -24.83 0.92
N GLY A 84 -2.17 -24.29 -0.31
CA GLY A 84 -2.67 -22.93 -0.56
C GLY A 84 -4.18 -22.74 -0.27
N GLU A 85 -4.80 -23.65 0.48
CA GLU A 85 -6.24 -23.71 0.73
C GLU A 85 -6.51 -23.72 2.23
N PHE A 86 -6.69 -22.53 2.79
CA PHE A 86 -7.47 -22.40 4.00
C PHE A 86 -8.94 -22.35 3.59
N TYR A 87 -9.84 -22.91 4.40
CA TYR A 87 -11.26 -22.96 4.10
C TYR A 87 -12.05 -22.20 5.15
N PHE A 88 -13.09 -21.53 4.67
CA PHE A 88 -14.12 -20.94 5.50
C PHE A 88 -15.42 -21.74 5.28
N CYS A 89 -16.00 -22.23 6.37
CA CYS A 89 -17.30 -22.87 6.34
C CYS A 89 -18.36 -21.84 6.72
N ASN A 90 -19.09 -21.31 5.73
CA ASN A 90 -20.10 -20.27 5.97
C ASN A 90 -21.16 -20.74 6.97
N GLU A 91 -21.54 -22.00 6.87
CA GLU A 91 -22.61 -22.61 7.67
C GLU A 91 -22.18 -22.93 9.10
N CYS A 92 -20.88 -23.06 9.39
CA CYS A 92 -20.38 -23.13 10.77
C CYS A 92 -20.29 -21.75 11.44
N HIS A 93 -20.37 -20.66 10.67
CA HIS A 93 -20.28 -19.28 11.13
C HIS A 93 -21.57 -18.48 10.91
N GLU A 94 -22.70 -19.12 10.53
CA GLU A 94 -24.03 -18.48 10.50
C GLU A 94 -24.42 -17.99 11.90
N GLY A 95 -24.01 -16.76 12.25
CA GLY A 95 -24.23 -16.14 13.56
C GLY A 95 -23.16 -15.12 13.95
N GLU A 96 -21.93 -15.25 13.43
CA GLU A 96 -20.87 -14.25 13.59
C GLU A 96 -20.70 -13.54 12.25
N SER A 97 -21.12 -12.28 12.19
CA SER A 97 -20.81 -11.44 11.03
C SER A 97 -19.31 -11.53 10.76
N ALA A 98 -18.92 -11.72 9.50
CA ALA A 98 -17.54 -11.64 9.02
C ALA A 98 -16.98 -10.20 9.11
N THR A 99 -17.37 -9.47 10.16
CA THR A 99 -16.78 -8.21 10.57
C THR A 99 -15.38 -8.51 11.04
N VAL A 100 -14.44 -8.34 10.13
CA VAL A 100 -13.02 -8.17 10.39
C VAL A 100 -12.91 -6.99 11.37
N THR A 101 -12.84 -7.28 12.68
CA THR A 101 -12.45 -6.28 13.67
C THR A 101 -10.93 -6.14 13.63
N THR A 102 -10.41 -4.99 14.08
CA THR A 102 -8.97 -4.65 14.11
C THR A 102 -8.11 -5.70 14.83
N ASP A 103 -8.73 -6.50 15.70
CA ASP A 103 -8.11 -7.59 16.48
C ASP A 103 -8.55 -9.01 16.04
N ALA A 104 -9.35 -9.15 14.98
CA ALA A 104 -9.84 -10.47 14.56
C ALA A 104 -8.74 -11.27 13.85
N ILE A 105 -8.20 -12.27 14.55
CA ILE A 105 -7.50 -13.41 13.92
C ILE A 105 -8.42 -13.94 12.84
N ILE A 106 -7.93 -14.00 11.61
CA ILE A 106 -8.81 -14.36 10.53
C ILE A 106 -9.20 -15.83 10.64
N THR A 107 -10.48 -16.08 10.90
CA THR A 107 -11.01 -17.39 11.28
C THR A 107 -10.98 -18.34 10.09
N CYS A 108 -10.04 -19.28 10.08
CA CYS A 108 -9.84 -20.21 8.96
C CYS A 108 -9.52 -21.61 9.46
N TYR A 109 -9.84 -22.63 8.66
CA TYR A 109 -9.47 -24.02 8.95
C TYR A 109 -8.54 -24.57 7.86
N CYS A 110 -7.51 -25.34 8.25
CA CYS A 110 -6.77 -26.15 7.28
C CYS A 110 -7.61 -27.36 6.83
N THR A 111 -7.29 -27.95 5.68
CA THR A 111 -8.02 -29.08 5.08
C THR A 111 -8.28 -30.22 6.06
N ASN A 112 -7.26 -30.58 6.85
CA ASN A 112 -7.36 -31.67 7.83
C ASN A 112 -8.30 -31.30 8.98
N CYS A 113 -8.19 -30.08 9.51
CA CYS A 113 -9.05 -29.60 10.59
C CYS A 113 -10.51 -29.43 10.14
N LEU A 114 -10.71 -28.96 8.91
CA LEU A 114 -12.02 -28.88 8.28
C LEU A 114 -12.63 -30.28 8.13
N SER A 115 -11.87 -31.22 7.59
CA SER A 115 -12.31 -32.60 7.41
C SER A 115 -12.64 -33.24 8.76
N ASP A 116 -11.78 -33.07 9.77
CA ASP A 116 -12.00 -33.59 11.12
C ASP A 116 -13.24 -33.00 11.81
N MET A 117 -13.54 -31.72 11.60
CA MET A 117 -14.75 -31.08 12.13
C MET A 117 -16.00 -31.66 11.48
N HIS A 118 -15.94 -31.97 10.18
CA HIS A 118 -17.08 -32.48 9.42
C HIS A 118 -17.16 -34.01 9.32
N LYS A 119 -16.20 -34.76 9.89
CA LYS A 119 -16.19 -36.24 9.88
C LYS A 119 -17.47 -36.88 10.44
N ASN A 120 -18.12 -36.21 11.39
CA ASN A 120 -19.31 -36.70 12.09
C ASN A 120 -20.61 -35.98 11.70
N LEU A 121 -20.56 -35.04 10.75
CA LEU A 121 -21.73 -34.30 10.26
C LEU A 121 -22.20 -34.94 8.95
N VAL A 122 -23.52 -35.13 8.82
CA VAL A 122 -24.13 -35.74 7.64
C VAL A 122 -23.72 -34.94 6.40
N ARG A 123 -23.07 -35.61 5.44
CA ARG A 123 -22.51 -35.06 4.17
C ARG A 123 -23.48 -34.20 3.33
N SER A 124 -24.77 -34.14 3.68
CA SER A 124 -25.80 -33.43 2.91
C SER A 124 -26.14 -32.03 3.44
N ILE A 125 -25.57 -31.60 4.57
CA ILE A 125 -25.91 -30.29 5.16
C ILE A 125 -24.82 -29.25 4.87
N HIS A 126 -23.55 -29.58 5.05
CA HIS A 126 -22.42 -28.65 4.89
C HIS A 126 -21.65 -28.86 3.58
N THR A 127 -22.24 -28.46 2.44
CA THR A 127 -21.60 -28.55 1.12
C THR A 127 -20.94 -27.25 0.67
N HIS A 128 -21.24 -26.12 1.31
CA HIS A 128 -20.67 -24.81 0.96
C HIS A 128 -19.40 -24.50 1.75
N HIS A 129 -18.37 -25.31 1.52
CA HIS A 129 -17.01 -24.90 1.88
C HIS A 129 -16.49 -23.94 0.82
N THR A 130 -16.46 -22.66 1.16
CA THR A 130 -15.70 -21.72 0.33
C THR A 130 -14.24 -21.99 0.63
N LYS A 131 -13.53 -22.53 -0.35
CA LYS A 131 -12.08 -22.36 -0.37
C LYS A 131 -11.87 -20.87 -0.14
N ARG A 132 -11.02 -20.51 0.80
CA ARG A 132 -10.50 -19.14 0.86
C ARG A 132 -9.57 -19.02 -0.33
N VAL A 133 -10.20 -18.88 -1.50
CA VAL A 133 -9.55 -18.56 -2.75
C VAL A 133 -8.83 -17.25 -2.49
N SER A 134 -7.87 -16.92 -3.33
CA SER A 134 -7.16 -15.65 -3.40
C SER A 134 -8.06 -14.39 -3.51
N SER A 135 -9.35 -14.45 -3.17
CA SER A 135 -10.40 -13.44 -3.25
C SER A 135 -10.63 -12.62 -1.98
N ASP A 136 -10.12 -13.02 -0.80
CA ASP A 136 -10.10 -12.14 0.38
C ASP A 136 -8.97 -11.10 0.26
N LYS A 137 -9.03 -10.37 -0.85
CA LYS A 137 -8.14 -9.27 -1.18
C LYS A 137 -8.60 -8.08 -0.37
N THR A 138 -7.87 -7.75 0.68
CA THR A 138 -8.10 -6.48 1.35
C THR A 138 -7.32 -5.40 0.62
N LYS A 139 -8.04 -4.37 0.22
CA LYS A 139 -7.51 -3.23 -0.52
C LYS A 139 -7.26 -2.11 0.46
N LEU A 140 -6.02 -1.66 0.55
CA LEU A 140 -5.65 -0.47 1.29
C LEU A 140 -5.49 0.69 0.31
N ASN A 141 -6.12 1.83 0.60
CA ASN A 141 -6.14 3.00 -0.26
C ASN A 141 -5.03 3.98 0.15
N LEU A 142 -4.28 4.49 -0.81
CA LEU A 142 -3.33 5.56 -0.59
C LEU A 142 -4.09 6.84 -0.19
N PHE A 143 -3.72 7.42 0.94
CA PHE A 143 -4.29 8.68 1.40
C PHE A 143 -3.24 9.77 1.67
N ALA A 144 -1.96 9.42 1.81
CA ALA A 144 -0.90 10.43 1.89
C ALA A 144 0.44 9.94 1.36
N VAL A 145 1.25 10.88 0.85
CA VAL A 145 2.66 10.67 0.51
C VAL A 145 3.47 11.80 1.15
N LEU A 146 4.42 11.43 2.02
CA LEU A 146 5.36 12.39 2.61
C LEU A 146 6.66 12.37 1.80
N CYS A 147 7.00 13.52 1.25
CA CYS A 147 8.15 13.69 0.36
C CYS A 147 9.26 14.48 1.05
N ILE A 148 10.51 14.04 0.90
CA ILE A 148 11.69 14.77 1.35
C ILE A 148 12.82 14.65 0.33
N GLU A 149 13.31 15.79 -0.14
CA GLU A 149 14.49 15.81 -1.02
C GLU A 149 15.79 15.73 -0.21
N THR A 150 15.96 16.62 0.77
CA THR A 150 17.16 16.74 1.62
C THR A 150 16.82 16.84 3.11
N SER A 151 16.17 17.94 3.51
CA SER A 151 15.82 18.27 4.90
C SER A 151 14.40 18.80 5.07
N HIS A 152 13.75 19.20 3.98
CA HIS A 152 12.41 19.80 4.01
C HIS A 152 11.34 18.80 3.56
N TYR A 153 10.42 18.53 4.48
CA TYR A 153 9.27 17.67 4.26
C TYR A 153 8.10 18.46 3.68
N VAL A 154 7.49 17.89 2.66
CA VAL A 154 6.21 18.34 2.08
C VAL A 154 5.30 17.12 1.95
N ALA A 155 3.99 17.32 1.91
CA ALA A 155 3.03 16.23 1.85
C ALA A 155 2.07 16.36 0.68
N PHE A 156 1.69 15.23 0.11
CA PHE A 156 0.50 15.07 -0.71
C PHE A 156 -0.52 14.33 0.14
N VAL A 157 -1.74 14.88 0.28
CA VAL A 157 -2.78 14.33 1.14
C VAL A 157 -4.08 14.26 0.37
N LYS A 158 -4.76 13.12 0.45
CA LYS A 158 -6.10 12.91 -0.10
C LYS A 158 -7.10 13.35 0.95
N CYS A 159 -7.91 14.36 0.61
CA CYS A 159 -8.97 14.86 1.48
C CYS A 159 -10.33 14.56 0.86
N GLN A 160 -11.29 14.18 1.69
CA GLN A 160 -12.68 14.11 1.26
C GLN A 160 -13.26 15.52 1.24
N GLU A 161 -13.82 15.94 0.10
CA GLU A 161 -14.48 17.23 0.01
C GLU A 161 -15.77 17.19 0.84
N ARG A 162 -15.94 18.09 1.80
CA ARG A 162 -17.12 18.08 2.70
C ARG A 162 -18.46 18.26 1.97
N SER A 163 -18.43 18.80 0.75
CA SER A 163 -19.60 19.13 -0.06
C SER A 163 -19.92 18.12 -1.17
N GLN A 164 -18.99 17.21 -1.49
CA GLN A 164 -19.12 16.22 -2.55
C GLN A 164 -18.64 14.86 -2.06
N PHE A 165 -19.25 13.76 -2.52
CA PHE A 165 -18.69 12.42 -2.33
C PHE A 165 -17.43 12.17 -3.20
N ARG A 166 -16.59 13.21 -3.38
CA ARG A 166 -15.39 13.20 -4.20
C ARG A 166 -14.18 13.50 -3.31
N HIS A 167 -13.08 12.84 -3.64
CA HIS A 167 -11.80 13.05 -2.97
C HIS A 167 -10.94 13.98 -3.83
N GLU A 168 -10.20 14.87 -3.18
CA GLU A 168 -9.25 15.79 -3.80
C GLU A 168 -7.85 15.53 -3.23
N TRP A 169 -6.83 15.68 -4.07
CA TRP A 169 -5.43 15.67 -3.62
C TRP A 169 -4.96 17.10 -3.34
N LEU A 170 -4.38 17.30 -2.17
CA LEU A 170 -3.80 18.56 -1.73
C LEU A 170 -2.28 18.41 -1.57
N PHE A 171 -1.56 19.45 -1.94
CA PHE A 171 -0.15 19.63 -1.62
C PHE A 171 -0.02 20.54 -0.41
N PHE A 172 0.81 20.14 0.55
CA PHE A 172 1.09 20.90 1.76
C PHE A 172 2.59 21.16 1.92
N ASP A 173 2.95 22.42 2.09
CA ASP A 173 4.28 22.88 2.45
C ASP A 173 4.21 23.83 3.64
N SER A 174 4.79 23.43 4.78
CA SER A 174 4.77 24.20 6.02
C SER A 174 5.63 25.47 6.02
N MET A 175 6.57 25.59 5.08
CA MET A 175 7.54 26.69 4.97
C MET A 175 7.59 27.23 3.55
N SER A 176 6.43 27.32 2.88
CA SER A 176 6.36 27.74 1.48
C SER A 176 6.74 29.19 1.25
N ASP A 177 6.54 30.05 2.25
CA ASP A 177 6.90 31.47 2.21
C ASP A 177 7.24 32.00 3.61
N ARG A 178 7.71 33.25 3.69
CA ARG A 178 8.00 33.95 4.95
C ARG A 178 7.36 35.33 4.99
N MET A 179 6.62 35.61 6.07
CA MET A 179 6.20 36.97 6.40
C MET A 179 7.33 37.67 7.14
N TYR A 180 7.79 38.79 6.58
CA TYR A 180 8.80 39.66 7.18
C TYR A 180 10.09 38.93 7.58
N ASP A 181 10.46 37.86 6.87
CA ASP A 181 11.62 36.97 7.15
C ASP A 181 11.62 36.25 8.52
N GLU A 182 10.60 36.45 9.36
CA GLU A 182 10.53 35.93 10.73
C GLU A 182 9.54 34.76 10.90
N GLN A 183 8.42 34.77 10.17
CA GLN A 183 7.35 33.78 10.35
C GLN A 183 7.11 32.98 9.07
N ASN A 184 7.13 31.64 9.18
CA ASN A 184 6.82 30.76 8.06
C ASN A 184 5.31 30.82 7.73
N VAL A 185 5.00 30.89 6.44
CA VAL A 185 3.64 30.80 5.92
C VAL A 185 3.44 29.44 5.27
N PRO A 186 2.47 28.65 5.74
CA PRO A 186 2.16 27.38 5.10
C PRO A 186 1.38 27.62 3.79
N LEU A 187 1.62 26.74 2.82
CA LEU A 187 0.82 26.64 1.60
C LEU A 187 0.05 25.32 1.61
N VAL A 188 -1.25 25.42 1.35
CA VAL A 188 -2.10 24.30 0.96
C VAL A 188 -2.63 24.61 -0.43
N ASP A 189 -2.41 23.72 -1.38
CA ASP A 189 -2.84 23.95 -2.76
C ASP A 189 -3.40 22.66 -3.39
N SER A 190 -4.37 22.82 -4.29
CA SER A 190 -5.00 21.72 -4.99
C SER A 190 -4.02 21.05 -5.97
N VAL A 191 -4.14 19.73 -6.12
CA VAL A 191 -3.39 18.91 -7.08
C VAL A 191 -4.37 18.05 -7.86
N SER A 192 -5.22 18.69 -8.65
CA SER A 192 -6.21 18.04 -9.50
C SER A 192 -5.61 17.02 -10.48
N GLU A 193 -4.34 17.19 -10.82
CA GLU A 193 -3.60 16.36 -11.78
C GLU A 193 -2.93 15.14 -11.14
N PHE A 194 -3.02 14.95 -9.82
CA PHE A 194 -2.34 13.87 -9.11
C PHE A 194 -2.62 12.51 -9.75
N ASP A 195 -3.90 12.18 -9.96
CA ASP A 195 -4.28 10.91 -10.58
C ASP A 195 -3.74 10.79 -12.01
N ARG A 196 -3.84 11.84 -12.81
CA ARG A 196 -3.28 11.81 -14.17
C ARG A 196 -1.78 11.57 -14.14
N TRP A 197 -1.04 12.15 -13.19
CA TRP A 197 0.39 11.92 -13.05
C TRP A 197 0.71 10.45 -12.78
N ILE A 198 -0.06 9.77 -11.92
CA ILE A 198 0.14 8.34 -11.66
C ILE A 198 -0.13 7.53 -12.93
N ASP A 199 -1.22 7.82 -13.65
CA ASP A 199 -1.55 7.12 -14.90
C ASP A 199 -0.46 7.30 -15.97
N ASP A 200 0.07 8.51 -16.11
CA ASP A 200 1.14 8.83 -17.04
C ASP A 200 2.43 8.08 -16.67
N ALA A 201 2.76 7.98 -15.38
CA ALA A 201 3.92 7.25 -14.90
C ALA A 201 3.80 5.74 -15.12
N GLU A 202 2.63 5.16 -14.84
CA GLU A 202 2.36 3.72 -15.02
C GLU A 202 2.37 3.32 -16.51
N LYS A 203 1.81 4.16 -17.39
CA LYS A 203 1.76 3.91 -18.84
C LYS A 203 3.09 4.20 -19.53
N GLY A 204 3.70 5.34 -19.20
CA GLY A 204 4.88 5.85 -19.88
C GLY A 204 6.20 5.23 -19.42
N LYS A 205 6.23 4.61 -18.23
CA LYS A 205 7.41 3.93 -17.66
C LYS A 205 8.69 4.76 -17.84
N ASP A 206 9.71 4.21 -18.47
CA ASP A 206 11.03 4.84 -18.61
C ASP A 206 10.99 6.11 -19.47
N ASP A 207 10.15 6.19 -20.50
CA ASP A 207 10.05 7.37 -21.36
C ASP A 207 9.51 8.58 -20.58
N PHE A 208 8.53 8.34 -19.72
CA PHE A 208 8.00 9.36 -18.81
C PHE A 208 9.06 9.86 -17.82
N PHE A 209 9.84 8.96 -17.24
CA PHE A 209 10.90 9.33 -16.30
C PHE A 209 12.10 10.00 -16.98
N ASN A 210 12.41 9.64 -18.22
CA ASN A 210 13.41 10.34 -19.04
C ASN A 210 12.96 11.77 -19.33
N TRP A 211 11.69 11.94 -19.70
CA TRP A 211 11.09 13.27 -19.90
C TRP A 211 11.09 14.12 -18.61
N LEU A 212 10.85 13.51 -17.45
CA LEU A 212 10.93 14.20 -16.15
C LEU A 212 12.36 14.68 -15.86
N ASP A 213 13.37 13.87 -16.18
CA ASP A 213 14.78 14.23 -15.98
C ASP A 213 15.22 15.39 -16.85
N ASP A 214 14.82 15.43 -18.13
CA ASP A 214 15.16 16.50 -19.07
C ASP A 214 14.67 17.88 -18.61
N ARG A 215 13.57 17.89 -17.86
CA ARG A 215 12.97 19.12 -17.36
C ARG A 215 13.60 19.62 -16.07
N ARG A 216 14.32 18.76 -15.35
CA ARG A 216 14.88 19.02 -14.01
C ARG A 216 15.80 20.25 -13.97
N GLY A 217 16.49 20.56 -15.07
CA GLY A 217 17.39 21.72 -15.19
C GLY A 217 16.75 23.01 -15.71
N ARG A 218 15.44 23.04 -16.01
CA ARG A 218 14.75 24.20 -16.60
C ARG A 218 13.93 24.93 -15.54
N LYS A 219 13.64 26.23 -15.75
CA LYS A 219 12.58 26.93 -14.97
C LYS A 219 11.25 26.23 -15.28
N GLN A 220 10.71 25.51 -14.30
CA GLN A 220 9.49 24.72 -14.46
C GLN A 220 8.29 25.42 -13.79
N PRO A 221 7.08 25.26 -14.34
CA PRO A 221 5.84 25.53 -13.62
C PRO A 221 5.83 24.79 -12.27
N THR A 222 5.20 25.40 -11.27
CA THR A 222 5.04 24.85 -9.91
C THR A 222 4.43 23.45 -9.90
N SER A 223 3.47 23.18 -10.78
CA SER A 223 2.85 21.86 -10.98
C SER A 223 3.87 20.76 -11.28
N ASN A 224 4.86 21.05 -12.13
CA ASN A 224 5.85 20.06 -12.54
C ASN A 224 6.90 19.81 -11.44
N ILE A 225 7.17 20.82 -10.60
CA ILE A 225 8.03 20.64 -9.42
C ILE A 225 7.34 19.70 -8.42
N ARG A 226 6.04 19.88 -8.19
CA ARG A 226 5.26 18.96 -7.33
C ARG A 226 5.25 17.53 -7.88
N GLN A 227 5.04 17.37 -9.20
CA GLN A 227 5.11 16.06 -9.84
C GLN A 227 6.48 15.39 -9.63
N LEU A 228 7.57 16.16 -9.79
CA LEU A 228 8.92 15.65 -9.54
C LEU A 228 9.12 15.27 -8.06
N ARG A 229 8.67 16.12 -7.12
CA ARG A 229 8.71 15.86 -5.68
C ARG A 229 7.99 14.56 -5.32
N LEU A 230 6.82 14.31 -5.92
CA LEU A 230 6.02 13.12 -5.66
C LEU A 230 6.80 11.84 -5.98
N PHE A 231 7.23 11.68 -7.23
CA PHE A 231 7.85 10.43 -7.69
C PHE A 231 9.29 10.25 -7.23
N ARG A 232 10.04 11.35 -7.13
CA ARG A 232 11.47 11.29 -6.84
C ARG A 232 11.75 11.33 -5.34
N ASP A 233 10.98 12.13 -4.62
CA ASP A 233 11.23 12.46 -3.22
C ASP A 233 10.23 11.81 -2.26
N GLY A 234 9.28 11.01 -2.75
CA GLY A 234 8.44 10.14 -1.92
C GLY A 234 9.27 9.30 -0.95
N ALA A 235 9.00 9.43 0.34
CA ALA A 235 9.75 8.77 1.41
C ALA A 235 8.85 7.90 2.28
N PHE A 236 7.63 8.35 2.56
CA PHE A 236 6.62 7.58 3.28
C PHE A 236 5.33 7.57 2.47
N PHE A 237 4.71 6.41 2.35
CA PHE A 237 3.46 6.18 1.63
C PHE A 237 2.45 5.61 2.62
N PHE A 238 1.35 6.31 2.82
CA PHE A 238 0.37 6.01 3.85
C PHE A 238 -0.89 5.42 3.21
N TYR A 239 -1.25 4.24 3.69
CA TYR A 239 -2.39 3.47 3.21
C TYR A 239 -3.37 3.22 4.35
N GLU A 240 -4.66 3.30 4.06
CA GLU A 240 -5.73 3.06 5.02
C GLU A 240 -6.68 1.96 4.53
N ASN A 241 -7.23 1.20 5.47
CA ASN A 241 -8.32 0.28 5.19
C ASN A 241 -9.66 1.00 5.37
N THR A 242 -10.25 1.45 4.25
CA THR A 242 -11.52 2.20 4.25
C THR A 242 -12.72 1.39 4.74
N ASN A 243 -12.59 0.06 4.84
CA ASN A 243 -13.64 -0.81 5.34
C ASN A 243 -13.60 -0.96 6.88
N MET A 244 -12.57 -0.44 7.55
CA MET A 244 -12.53 -0.42 9.01
C MET A 244 -13.05 0.94 9.50
N ASN A 245 -14.17 0.90 10.21
CA ASN A 245 -14.66 2.07 10.93
C ASN A 245 -13.73 2.34 12.11
N TYR A 246 -13.24 3.58 12.21
CA TYR A 246 -12.52 4.10 13.37
C TYR A 246 -13.41 5.06 14.15
#